data_AF-A0A0M8Z0T8-F1
#
_entry.id   AF-A0A0M8Z0T8-F1
#
_cell.length_a   1.000
_cell.length_b   1.000
_cell.length_c   1.000
_cell.angle_alpha   90.00
_cell.angle_beta   90.00
_cell.angle_gamma   90.00
#
_symmetry.space_group_name_H-M   'P 1'
#
loop_
_entity.id
_entity.type
_entity.pdbx_description
1 polymer ?
#
loop_
_entity_poly.entity_id
_entity_poly.type
_entity_poly.pdbx_seq_one_letter_code
_entity_poly.pdbx_strand_id
1 'polypeptide(L)'
;MEIPRRLIELRRAVEAADDRYRNNRGENATVALAVWSDATAALARGIADYAAETGLPHREVESAVRRATGRPAPAGRGPGAGR
;
A
#
# COMPACT_ATOMS: atom_id res chain seq x y z
N MET A 1 -3.47 -15.17 8.64
CA MET A 1 -4.19 -13.88 8.72
C MET A 1 -4.69 -13.53 7.33
N GLU A 2 -6.00 -13.52 7.13
CA GLU A 2 -6.60 -13.09 5.87
C GLU A 2 -6.79 -11.57 5.92
N ILE A 3 -6.11 -10.85 5.03
CA ILE A 3 -6.19 -9.39 4.99
C ILE A 3 -7.42 -8.97 4.20
N PRO A 4 -8.30 -8.12 4.76
CA PRO A 4 -9.45 -7.62 4.03
C PRO A 4 -9.05 -6.97 2.71
N ARG A 5 -9.75 -7.32 1.63
CA ARG A 5 -9.52 -6.76 0.29
C ARG A 5 -9.56 -5.22 0.29
N ARG A 6 -10.41 -4.62 1.14
CA ARG A 6 -10.50 -3.17 1.32
C ARG A 6 -9.15 -2.55 1.75
N LEU A 7 -8.38 -3.18 2.64
CA LEU A 7 -7.08 -2.64 3.06
C LEU A 7 -6.04 -2.74 1.95
N ILE A 8 -6.10 -3.80 1.14
CA ILE A 8 -5.25 -3.97 -0.05
C ILE A 8 -5.57 -2.87 -1.07
N GLU A 9 -6.84 -2.58 -1.31
CA GLU A 9 -7.29 -1.53 -2.22
C GLU A 9 -6.90 -0.13 -1.73
N LEU A 10 -7.05 0.16 -0.44
CA LEU A 10 -6.59 1.42 0.17
C LEU A 10 -5.07 1.60 0.00
N ARG A 11 -4.29 0.55 0.22
CA ARG A 11 -2.83 0.62 0.02
C ARG A 11 -2.45 0.85 -1.44
N ARG A 12 -3.14 0.21 -2.39
CA ARG A 12 -2.94 0.47 -3.82
C ARG A 12 -3.33 1.90 -4.21
N ALA A 13 -4.36 2.46 -3.61
CA ALA A 13 -4.76 3.85 -3.82
C ALA A 13 -3.68 4.83 -3.33
N VAL A 14 -3.08 4.57 -2.16
CA VAL A 14 -1.92 5.34 -1.66
C VAL A 14 -0.75 5.28 -2.63
N GLU A 15 -0.40 4.08 -3.11
CA GLU A 15 0.71 3.90 -4.06
C GLU A 15 0.46 4.63 -5.39
N ALA A 16 -0.76 4.57 -5.93
CA ALA A 16 -1.13 5.31 -7.13
C ALA A 16 -1.13 6.84 -6.91
N ALA A 17 -1.53 7.32 -5.73
CA ALA A 17 -1.52 8.74 -5.40
C ALA A 17 -0.10 9.26 -5.18
N ASP A 18 0.78 8.48 -4.55
CA ASP A 18 2.20 8.81 -4.38
C ASP A 18 2.92 8.93 -5.73
N ASP A 19 2.69 7.99 -6.65
CA ASP A 19 3.24 8.07 -8.01
C ASP A 19 2.77 9.33 -8.74
N ARG A 20 1.47 9.64 -8.68
CA ARG A 20 0.93 10.88 -9.26
C ARG A 20 1.56 12.12 -8.63
N TYR A 21 1.67 12.17 -7.30
CA TYR A 21 2.28 13.30 -6.61
C TYR A 21 3.73 13.55 -7.05
N ARG A 22 4.54 12.49 -7.13
CA ARG A 22 5.94 12.58 -7.56
C ARG A 22 6.11 13.08 -8.99
N ASN A 23 5.17 12.72 -9.87
CA ASN A 23 5.18 13.07 -11.28
C ASN A 23 4.53 14.43 -11.61
N ASN A 24 3.87 15.08 -10.65
CA ASN A 24 3.24 16.39 -10.85
C ASN A 24 4.09 17.55 -10.28
N ARG A 25 3.86 18.77 -10.81
CA ARG A 25 4.51 20.03 -10.40
C ARG A 25 3.47 21.17 -10.38
N GLY A 26 3.77 22.25 -9.67
CA GLY A 26 2.89 23.42 -9.59
C GLY A 26 1.55 23.11 -8.92
N GLU A 27 0.46 23.71 -9.40
CA GLU A 27 -0.90 23.53 -8.85
C GLU A 27 -1.35 22.06 -8.83
N ASN A 28 -0.97 21.29 -9.85
CA ASN A 28 -1.26 19.85 -9.91
C ASN A 28 -0.56 19.05 -8.81
N ALA A 29 0.58 19.52 -8.29
CA ALA A 29 1.26 18.88 -7.16
C ALA A 29 0.48 19.09 -5.85
N THR A 30 -0.13 20.26 -5.64
CA THR A 30 -0.97 20.52 -4.46
C THR A 30 -2.20 19.63 -4.45
N VAL A 31 -2.88 19.48 -5.59
CA VAL A 31 -4.03 18.57 -5.73
C VAL A 31 -3.59 17.12 -5.51
N ALA A 32 -2.48 16.68 -6.12
CA ALA A 32 -1.98 15.33 -5.94
C ALA A 32 -1.54 15.05 -4.49
N LEU A 33 -1.00 16.05 -3.78
CA LEU A 33 -0.63 15.95 -2.37
C LEU A 33 -1.86 15.79 -1.48
N ALA A 34 -2.94 16.52 -1.74
CA ALA A 34 -4.20 16.37 -1.01
C ALA A 34 -4.77 14.96 -1.18
N VAL A 35 -4.82 14.47 -2.44
CA VAL A 35 -5.28 13.10 -2.75
C VAL A 35 -4.41 12.05 -2.06
N TRP A 36 -3.09 12.22 -2.06
CA TRP A 36 -2.18 11.30 -1.36
C TRP A 36 -2.37 11.32 0.16
N SER A 37 -2.58 12.49 0.75
CA SER A 37 -2.84 12.66 2.17
C SER A 37 -4.13 11.97 2.59
N ASP A 38 -5.22 12.17 1.85
CA ASP A 38 -6.52 11.54 2.12
C ASP A 38 -6.46 10.02 2.00
N ALA A 39 -5.81 9.52 0.95
CA ALA A 39 -5.61 8.08 0.77
C ALA A 39 -4.81 7.47 1.93
N THR A 40 -3.77 8.17 2.39
CA THR A 40 -2.92 7.73 3.52
C THR A 40 -3.69 7.71 4.83
N ALA A 41 -4.50 8.75 5.09
CA ALA A 41 -5.36 8.81 6.26
C ALA A 41 -6.42 7.68 6.25
N ALA A 42 -7.02 7.40 5.09
CA ALA A 42 -7.98 6.31 4.94
C ALA A 42 -7.34 4.93 5.19
N LEU A 43 -6.12 4.70 4.69
CA LEU A 43 -5.37 3.48 4.97
C LEU A 43 -5.03 3.35 6.46
N ALA A 44 -4.51 4.40 7.09
CA ALA A 44 -4.12 4.39 8.49
C ALA A 44 -5.32 4.08 9.40
N ARG A 45 -6.48 4.70 9.11
CA ARG A 45 -7.73 4.42 9.81
C ARG A 45 -8.18 2.97 9.62
N GLY A 46 -8.17 2.47 8.38
CA GLY A 46 -8.53 1.08 8.09
C GLY A 46 -7.65 0.06 8.81
N ILE A 47 -6.34 0.31 8.90
CA ILE A 47 -5.41 -0.55 9.66
C ILE A 47 -5.73 -0.50 11.16
N ALA A 48 -5.99 0.68 11.71
CA ALA A 48 -6.33 0.85 13.12
C ALA A 48 -7.65 0.15 13.49
N ASP A 49 -8.68 0.32 12.66
CA ASP A 49 -9.98 -0.32 12.84
C ASP A 49 -9.83 -1.85 12.82
N TYR A 50 -9.14 -2.41 11.83
CA TYR A 50 -8.93 -3.85 11.72
C TYR A 50 -8.05 -4.42 12.86
N ALA A 51 -7.03 -3.67 13.29
CA ALA A 51 -6.21 -4.04 14.44
C ALA A 51 -7.05 -4.10 15.73
N ALA A 52 -7.94 -3.13 15.94
CA ALA A 52 -8.86 -3.12 17.06
C ALA A 52 -9.87 -4.28 17.00
N GLU A 53 -10.43 -4.57 15.83
CA GLU A 53 -11.39 -5.68 15.62
C GLU A 53 -10.76 -7.06 15.89
N THR A 54 -9.49 -7.24 15.52
CA THR A 54 -8.80 -8.54 15.57
C THR A 54 -7.93 -8.72 16.82
N GLY A 55 -7.72 -7.65 17.60
CA GLY A 55 -6.78 -7.64 18.73
C GLY A 55 -5.31 -7.73 18.31
N LEU A 56 -5.00 -7.55 17.02
CA LEU A 56 -3.65 -7.65 16.49
C LEU A 56 -2.88 -6.34 16.67
N PRO A 57 -1.55 -6.38 16.83
CA PRO A 57 -0.74 -5.18 16.84
C PRO A 57 -0.83 -4.43 15.50
N HIS A 58 -0.99 -3.10 15.55
CA HIS A 58 -1.07 -2.25 14.36
C HIS A 58 0.08 -2.53 13.36
N ARG A 59 1.32 -2.68 13.85
CA ARG A 59 2.49 -2.97 13.02
C ARG A 59 2.42 -4.31 12.30
N GLU A 60 1.75 -5.30 12.89
CA GLU A 60 1.58 -6.61 12.29
C GLU A 60 0.58 -6.54 11.12
N VAL A 61 -0.54 -5.85 11.33
CA VAL A 61 -1.54 -5.58 10.29
C VAL A 61 -0.92 -4.78 9.14
N GLU A 62 -0.20 -3.70 9.43
CA GLU A 62 0.48 -2.88 8.42
C GLU A 62 1.46 -3.74 7.59
N SER A 63 2.27 -4.56 8.26
CA SER A 63 3.23 -5.44 7.59
C SER A 63 2.55 -6.51 6.74
N ALA A 64 1.39 -7.00 7.16
CA ALA A 64 0.60 -7.97 6.41
C ALA A 64 -0.08 -7.33 5.19
N VAL A 65 -0.64 -6.12 5.34
CA VAL A 65 -1.18 -5.33 4.21
C VAL A 65 -0.08 -5.06 3.18
N ARG A 66 1.12 -4.62 3.61
CA ARG A 66 2.25 -4.39 2.72
C ARG A 66 2.69 -5.65 1.97
N ARG A 67 2.67 -6.82 2.63
CA ARG A 67 2.98 -8.10 1.98
C ARG A 67 1.90 -8.52 0.98
N ALA A 68 0.63 -8.27 1.30
CA ALA A 68 -0.49 -8.58 0.42
C ALA A 68 -0.58 -7.65 -0.80
N THR A 69 -0.08 -6.42 -0.70
CA THR A 69 -0.02 -5.47 -1.83
C THR A 69 1.24 -5.60 -2.67
N GLY A 70 2.29 -6.21 -2.11
CA GLY A 70 3.51 -6.55 -2.84
C GLY A 70 3.18 -7.31 -4.12
N ARG A 71 3.57 -6.72 -5.26
CA ARG A 71 3.59 -7.37 -6.58
C ARG A 71 4.13 -8.80 -6.41
N PRO A 72 3.55 -9.84 -7.03
CA PRO A 72 4.22 -11.14 -7.09
C PRO A 72 5.64 -10.86 -7.58
N ALA A 73 6.64 -11.32 -6.81
CA ALA A 73 8.02 -11.27 -7.27
C ALA A 73 8.04 -11.85 -8.70
N PRO A 74 8.73 -11.22 -9.67
CA PRO A 74 8.92 -11.87 -10.96
C PRO A 74 9.49 -13.26 -10.68
N ALA A 75 8.73 -14.29 -11.05
CA ALA A 75 9.15 -15.67 -10.89
C ALA A 75 10.48 -15.85 -11.63
N GLY A 76 11.50 -16.30 -10.89
CA GLY A 76 12.67 -16.97 -11.44
C GLY A 76 13.58 -16.14 -12.35
N ARG A 77 14.53 -15.41 -11.76
CA ARG A 77 15.90 -15.46 -12.30
C ARG A 77 16.56 -16.69 -11.67
N GLY A 78 16.32 -17.85 -12.27
CA GLY A 78 17.01 -19.09 -11.88
C GLY A 78 18.53 -18.93 -12.06
N PRO A 79 19.37 -19.55 -11.21
CA PRO A 79 20.78 -19.65 -11.48
C PRO A 79 21.01 -20.81 -12.46
N GLY A 80 21.57 -20.53 -13.64
CA GLY A 80 22.21 -21.57 -14.46
C GLY A 80 21.68 -21.77 -15.88
N ALA A 81 22.44 -21.27 -16.85
CA ALA A 81 22.79 -21.91 -18.11
C ALA A 81 23.91 -21.03 -18.72
N GLY A 82 25.20 -21.38 -18.70
CA GLY A 82 25.78 -22.71 -18.60
C GLY A 82 25.73 -23.44 -19.94
N ARG A 83 26.29 -22.83 -20.99
CA ARG A 83 26.98 -23.51 -22.09
C ARG A 83 27.88 -22.53 -22.84
#